data_AF-A0A538Q4S5-F1
#
_entry.id   AF-A0A538Q4S5-F1
#
_cell.length_a   1.000
_cell.length_b   1.000
_cell.length_c   1.000
_cell.angle_alpha   90.00
_cell.angle_beta   90.00
_cell.angle_gamma   90.00
#
_symmetry.space_group_name_H-M   'P 1'
#
loop_
_entity.id
_entity.type
_entity.pdbx_description
1 polymer ?
#
loop_
_entity_poly.entity_id
_entity_poly.type
_entity_poly.pdbx_seq_one_letter_code
_entity_poly.pdbx_strand_id
1 'polypeptide(L)'
;MSVLDEARLEITRNPRHHTLPQEEIEFFQARGFPGRDIDNFTVELDKLDHEMVHGGNQPLARQYWPEREWNTKLMKTLRAREKALGRWLRRNEILAIMEAQRIHFDIADRPFVHYTRTP
;
A
#
# COMPACT_ATOMS: atom_id res chain seq x y z
N MET A 1 25.30 28.60 -4.32
CA MET A 1 25.75 27.22 -4.06
C MET A 1 24.93 26.30 -4.96
N SER A 2 25.62 25.51 -5.77
CA SER A 2 25.06 24.75 -6.89
C SER A 2 24.03 23.73 -6.40
N VAL A 3 22.81 23.84 -6.90
CA VAL A 3 21.90 22.71 -7.02
C VAL A 3 22.56 21.73 -7.98
N LEU A 4 23.36 20.81 -7.43
CA LEU A 4 23.83 19.68 -8.20
C LEU A 4 22.60 18.80 -8.39
N ASP A 5 22.12 18.82 -9.63
CA ASP A 5 21.08 17.94 -10.15
C ASP A 5 21.24 16.53 -9.56
N GLU A 6 20.29 16.13 -8.71
CA GLU A 6 20.15 14.76 -8.24
C GLU A 6 20.05 13.77 -9.42
N ALA A 7 19.81 14.25 -10.64
CA ALA A 7 19.86 13.48 -11.88
C ALA A 7 21.28 13.04 -12.32
N ARG A 8 22.35 13.63 -11.75
CA ARG A 8 23.75 13.29 -12.09
C ARG A 8 24.38 12.28 -11.14
N LEU A 9 23.71 12.00 -10.02
CA LEU A 9 23.98 10.85 -9.15
C LEU A 9 22.87 9.86 -9.48
N GLU A 10 23.16 8.63 -9.89
CA GLU A 10 22.15 7.59 -10.16
C GLU A 10 21.47 7.13 -8.85
N ILE A 11 20.94 8.05 -8.05
CA ILE A 11 20.14 7.78 -6.86
C ILE A 11 18.74 7.44 -7.36
N THR A 12 18.57 6.24 -7.89
CA THR A 12 17.25 5.66 -8.07
C THR A 12 16.68 5.38 -6.69
N ARG A 13 15.84 6.28 -6.18
CA ARG A 13 15.12 6.01 -4.91
C ARG A 13 14.20 4.81 -5.13
N ASN A 14 14.17 3.91 -4.16
CA ASN A 14 13.27 2.77 -4.20
C ASN A 14 11.81 3.24 -4.27
N PRO A 15 10.97 2.65 -5.13
CA PRO A 15 9.56 3.01 -5.19
C PRO A 15 8.85 2.73 -3.86
N ARG A 16 7.90 3.60 -3.54
CA ARG A 16 7.11 3.55 -2.31
C ARG A 16 5.73 2.97 -2.58
N HIS A 17 5.34 2.00 -1.79
CA HIS A 17 4.03 1.36 -1.85
C HIS A 17 3.22 1.69 -0.59
N HIS A 18 2.03 2.27 -0.77
CA HIS A 18 1.10 2.52 0.33
C HIS A 18 0.34 1.23 0.63
N THR A 19 0.57 0.62 1.79
CA THR A 19 -0.10 -0.63 2.18
C THR A 19 -1.58 -0.41 2.50
N LEU A 20 -1.99 0.83 2.75
CA LEU A 20 -3.39 1.27 2.79
C LEU A 20 -3.65 2.19 1.57
N PRO A 21 -4.55 1.82 0.63
CA PRO A 21 -4.75 2.56 -0.62
C PRO A 21 -5.21 3.99 -0.41
N GLN A 22 -4.45 4.95 -0.95
CA GLN A 22 -4.81 6.38 -0.88
C GLN A 22 -6.11 6.72 -1.64
N GLU A 23 -6.41 5.98 -2.71
CA GLU A 23 -7.64 6.17 -3.49
C GLU A 23 -8.90 5.91 -2.66
N GLU A 24 -8.78 5.13 -1.57
CA GLU A 24 -9.87 4.79 -0.65
C GLU A 24 -9.72 5.53 0.70
N ILE A 25 -9.07 6.71 0.72
CA ILE A 25 -8.80 7.46 1.96
C ILE A 25 -10.06 7.72 2.81
N GLU A 26 -11.19 8.01 2.18
CA GLU A 26 -12.47 8.24 2.87
C GLU A 26 -12.96 6.98 3.63
N PHE A 27 -12.74 5.79 3.05
CA PHE A 27 -13.05 4.53 3.70
C PHE A 27 -12.28 4.38 5.01
N PHE A 28 -10.98 4.70 4.99
CA PHE A 28 -10.12 4.60 6.17
C PHE A 28 -10.42 5.71 7.19
N GLN A 29 -10.70 6.94 6.75
CA GLN A 29 -11.09 8.04 7.63
C GLN A 29 -12.33 7.69 8.46
N ALA A 30 -13.35 7.11 7.82
CA ALA A 30 -14.55 6.62 8.52
C ALA A 30 -14.27 5.51 9.56
N ARG A 31 -13.11 4.86 9.50
CA ARG A 31 -12.70 3.72 10.35
C ARG A 31 -11.58 4.06 11.34
N GLY A 32 -11.35 5.35 11.58
CA GLY A 32 -10.44 5.83 12.62
C GLY A 32 -9.02 6.13 12.14
N PHE A 33 -8.82 6.41 10.86
CA PHE A 33 -7.56 6.92 10.30
C PHE A 33 -7.71 8.42 9.95
N PRO A 34 -7.44 9.36 10.88
CA PRO A 34 -7.72 10.77 10.65
C PRO A 34 -6.81 11.39 9.59
N GLY A 35 -7.37 12.27 8.74
CA GLY A 35 -6.61 13.02 7.74
C GLY A 35 -5.85 12.09 6.79
N ARG A 36 -4.51 12.17 6.82
CA ARG A 36 -3.59 11.37 5.99
C ARG A 36 -2.83 10.30 6.77
N ASP A 37 -3.36 9.87 7.91
CA ASP A 37 -2.70 8.89 8.78
C ASP A 37 -2.40 7.55 8.10
N ILE A 38 -3.11 7.20 7.02
CA ILE A 38 -2.78 6.03 6.18
C ILE A 38 -1.39 6.12 5.53
N ASP A 39 -0.85 7.32 5.34
CA ASP A 39 0.49 7.55 4.75
C ASP A 39 1.63 7.07 5.68
N ASN A 40 1.33 6.88 6.96
CA ASN A 40 2.25 6.26 7.92
C ASN A 40 2.47 4.77 7.64
N PHE A 41 1.63 4.16 6.78
CA PHE A 41 1.70 2.76 6.40
C PHE A 41 2.17 2.64 4.94
N THR A 42 3.37 3.17 4.69
CA THR A 42 4.05 3.12 3.40
C THR A 42 5.32 2.32 3.53
N VAL A 43 5.68 1.48 2.55
CA VAL A 43 6.94 0.73 2.54
C VAL A 43 7.75 1.10 1.30
N GLU A 44 9.07 1.07 1.41
CA GLU A 44 9.97 1.13 0.25
C GLU A 44 10.23 -0.28 -0.25
N LEU A 45 10.05 -0.47 -1.56
CA LEU A 45 10.23 -1.75 -2.24
C LEU A 45 11.22 -1.57 -3.38
N ASP A 46 11.93 -2.63 -3.74
CA ASP A 46 12.68 -2.64 -4.99
C ASP A 46 11.70 -2.60 -6.17
N LYS A 47 12.15 -2.12 -7.34
CA LYS A 47 11.27 -1.92 -8.49
C LYS A 47 10.50 -3.18 -8.90
N LEU A 48 11.15 -4.34 -8.84
CA LEU A 48 10.54 -5.62 -9.17
C LEU A 48 9.44 -6.01 -8.16
N ASP A 49 9.73 -5.93 -6.87
CA ASP A 49 8.78 -6.22 -5.79
C ASP A 49 7.58 -5.26 -5.87
N HIS A 50 7.84 -3.98 -6.11
CA HIS A 50 6.79 -2.98 -6.29
C HIS A 50 5.87 -3.32 -7.47
N GLU A 51 6.44 -3.70 -8.62
CA GLU A 51 5.63 -4.14 -9.76
C GLU A 51 4.83 -5.40 -9.43
N MET A 52 5.41 -6.37 -8.72
CA MET A 52 4.73 -7.60 -8.30
C MET A 52 3.54 -7.34 -7.36
N VAL A 53 3.69 -6.43 -6.40
CA VAL A 53 2.63 -6.03 -5.46
C VAL A 53 1.47 -5.34 -6.19
N HIS A 54 1.74 -4.67 -7.31
CA HIS A 54 0.72 -4.10 -8.20
C HIS A 54 0.22 -5.07 -9.29
N GLY A 55 0.52 -6.37 -9.17
CA GLY A 55 0.07 -7.39 -10.13
C GLY A 55 0.84 -7.42 -11.44
N GLY A 56 2.04 -6.82 -11.48
CA GLY A 56 2.89 -6.68 -12.65
C GLY A 56 2.43 -5.57 -13.61
N ASN A 57 3.37 -4.85 -14.20
CA ASN A 57 3.06 -3.80 -15.19
C ASN A 57 2.68 -4.34 -16.58
N GLN A 58 2.41 -5.65 -16.70
CA GLN A 58 2.09 -6.31 -17.95
C GLN A 58 0.56 -6.44 -18.11
N PRO A 59 -0.02 -6.03 -19.25
CA PRO A 59 -1.46 -6.19 -19.53
C PRO A 59 -1.97 -7.63 -19.30
N LEU A 60 -1.13 -8.61 -19.62
CA LEU A 60 -1.41 -10.04 -19.40
C LEU A 60 -1.50 -10.40 -17.92
N ALA A 61 -0.64 -9.85 -17.06
CA ALA A 61 -0.66 -10.16 -15.63
C ALA A 61 -1.93 -9.60 -14.97
N ARG A 62 -2.37 -8.39 -15.35
CA ARG A 62 -3.64 -7.82 -14.90
C ARG A 62 -4.86 -8.63 -15.35
N GLN A 63 -4.81 -9.23 -16.54
CA GLN A 63 -5.90 -10.04 -17.09
C GLN A 63 -6.04 -11.40 -16.38
N TYR A 64 -4.92 -12.07 -16.11
CA TYR A 64 -4.97 -13.42 -15.53
C TYR A 64 -4.96 -13.39 -13.99
N TRP A 65 -4.40 -12.36 -13.36
CA TRP A 65 -4.06 -12.33 -11.93
C TRP A 65 -4.67 -11.10 -11.21
N PRO A 66 -5.97 -10.79 -11.38
CA PRO A 66 -6.60 -9.59 -10.80
C PRO A 66 -6.56 -9.57 -9.27
N GLU A 67 -6.45 -10.74 -8.62
CA GLU A 67 -6.35 -10.87 -7.17
C GLU A 67 -4.92 -10.71 -6.63
N ARG A 68 -3.92 -10.51 -7.50
CA ARG A 68 -2.53 -10.24 -7.09
C ARG A 68 -2.20 -8.75 -7.00
N GLU A 69 -3.16 -7.89 -7.31
CA GLU A 69 -3.03 -6.46 -7.03
C GLU A 69 -3.41 -6.22 -5.56
N TRP A 70 -2.44 -5.70 -4.80
CA TRP A 70 -2.53 -5.51 -3.36
C TRP A 70 -3.78 -4.72 -2.93
N ASN A 71 -4.05 -3.58 -3.57
CA ASN A 71 -5.13 -2.68 -3.15
C ASN A 71 -6.49 -3.38 -3.29
N THR A 72 -6.71 -4.02 -4.45
CA THR A 72 -7.92 -4.77 -4.77
C THR A 72 -8.14 -5.90 -3.78
N LYS A 73 -7.10 -6.70 -3.49
CA LYS A 73 -7.18 -7.81 -2.55
C LYS A 73 -7.46 -7.33 -1.12
N LEU A 74 -6.81 -6.26 -0.69
CA LEU A 74 -7.02 -5.70 0.64
C LEU A 74 -8.46 -5.19 0.79
N MET A 75 -8.92 -4.35 -0.14
CA MET A 75 -10.27 -3.78 -0.08
C MET A 75 -11.36 -4.85 -0.18
N LYS A 76 -11.18 -5.88 -1.01
CA LYS A 76 -12.07 -7.05 -1.07
C LYS A 76 -12.14 -7.75 0.30
N THR A 77 -11.00 -7.97 0.94
CA THR A 77 -10.92 -8.64 2.25
C THR A 77 -11.58 -7.82 3.36
N LEU A 78 -11.31 -6.51 3.41
CA LEU A 78 -11.90 -5.59 4.39
C LEU A 78 -13.43 -5.55 4.25
N ARG A 79 -13.95 -5.32 3.04
CA ARG A 79 -15.40 -5.25 2.78
C ARG A 79 -16.09 -6.58 3.06
N ALA A 80 -15.47 -7.71 2.71
CA ALA A 80 -16.01 -9.04 3.03
C ALA A 80 -16.07 -9.28 4.54
N ARG A 81 -15.05 -8.86 5.29
CA ARG A 81 -15.02 -9.02 6.74
C ARG A 81 -16.06 -8.15 7.44
N GLU A 82 -16.27 -6.91 7.00
CA GLU A 82 -17.35 -6.05 7.50
C GLU A 82 -18.71 -6.67 7.27
N LYS A 83 -18.95 -7.19 6.07
CA LYS A 83 -20.19 -7.90 5.74
C LYS A 83 -20.41 -9.11 6.67
N ALA A 84 -19.37 -9.90 6.93
CA ALA A 84 -19.45 -11.06 7.82
C ALA A 84 -19.70 -10.68 9.28
N LEU A 85 -19.21 -9.52 9.74
CA LEU A 85 -19.42 -9.03 11.10
C LEU A 85 -20.72 -8.24 11.28
N GLY A 86 -21.33 -7.76 10.19
CA GLY A 86 -22.50 -6.88 10.24
C GLY A 86 -22.22 -5.48 10.80
N ARG A 87 -20.94 -5.07 10.85
CA ARG A 87 -20.51 -3.76 11.33
C ARG A 87 -19.21 -3.32 10.65
N TRP A 88 -18.88 -2.05 10.76
CA TRP A 88 -17.58 -1.55 10.33
C TRP A 88 -16.44 -2.15 11.14
N LEU A 89 -15.30 -2.34 10.48
CA LEU A 89 -14.06 -2.70 11.12
C LEU A 89 -13.50 -1.50 11.88
N ARG A 90 -12.91 -1.79 13.04
CA ARG A 90 -12.13 -0.81 13.81
C ARG A 90 -10.73 -0.72 13.23
N ARG A 91 -10.07 0.43 13.44
CA ARG A 91 -8.68 0.70 13.04
C ARG A 91 -7.73 -0.47 13.27
N ASN A 92 -7.72 -1.05 14.47
CA ASN A 92 -6.84 -2.17 14.81
C ASN A 92 -7.16 -3.46 14.05
N GLU A 93 -8.43 -3.71 13.72
CA GLU A 93 -8.83 -4.88 12.92
C GLU A 93 -8.39 -4.73 11.46
N ILE A 94 -8.42 -3.50 10.93
CA ILE A 94 -7.89 -3.17 9.60
C ILE A 94 -6.38 -3.36 9.55
N LEU A 95 -5.66 -2.86 10.56
CA LEU A 95 -4.21 -3.03 10.66
C LEU A 95 -3.80 -4.51 10.75
N ALA A 96 -4.55 -5.33 11.49
CA ALA A 96 -4.30 -6.76 11.55
C ALA A 96 -4.48 -7.46 10.20
N ILE A 97 -5.50 -7.07 9.41
CA ILE A 97 -5.73 -7.61 8.07
C ILE A 97 -4.63 -7.16 7.10
N MET A 98 -4.25 -5.88 7.16
CA MET A 98 -3.16 -5.32 6.37
C MET A 98 -1.84 -6.06 6.67
N GLU A 99 -1.53 -6.31 7.94
CA GLU A 99 -0.31 -7.03 8.32
C GLU A 99 -0.33 -8.49 7.83
N ALA A 100 -1.46 -9.18 7.93
CA ALA A 100 -1.61 -10.52 7.37
C ALA A 100 -1.39 -10.53 5.84
N GLN A 101 -1.82 -9.47 5.15
CA GLN A 101 -1.55 -9.33 3.72
C GLN A 101 -0.06 -9.05 3.44
N ARG A 102 0.64 -8.29 4.30
CA ARG A 102 2.09 -8.03 4.14
C ARG A 102 2.89 -9.32 4.18
N ILE A 103 2.50 -10.25 5.05
CA ILE A 103 3.08 -11.61 5.12
C ILE A 103 2.77 -12.38 3.83
N HIS A 104 1.54 -12.32 3.34
CA HIS A 104 1.14 -13.06 2.13
C HIS A 104 1.88 -12.62 0.87
N PHE A 105 2.26 -11.34 0.77
CA PHE A 105 3.02 -10.78 -0.35
C PHE A 105 4.53 -10.69 -0.08
N ASP A 106 5.02 -11.26 1.02
CA ASP A 106 6.45 -11.29 1.38
C ASP A 106 7.08 -9.90 1.51
N ILE A 107 6.36 -8.96 2.11
CA ILE A 107 6.82 -7.58 2.40
C ILE A 107 6.71 -7.21 3.89
N ALA A 108 6.52 -8.19 4.76
CA ALA A 108 6.34 -7.99 6.20
C ALA A 108 7.64 -7.56 6.91
N ASP A 109 8.79 -7.89 6.35
CA ASP A 109 10.12 -7.49 6.83
C ASP A 109 10.47 -6.02 6.48
N ARG A 110 9.79 -5.44 5.48
CA ARG A 110 10.03 -4.06 5.03
C ARG A 110 9.49 -3.05 6.04
N PRO A 111 10.30 -2.18 6.67
CA PRO A 111 9.80 -1.24 7.66
C PRO A 111 8.88 -0.20 7.04
N PHE A 112 7.94 0.32 7.83
CA PHE A 112 7.16 1.49 7.42
C PHE A 112 8.06 2.74 7.34
N VAL A 113 7.91 3.48 6.26
CA VAL A 113 8.49 4.81 6.05
C VAL A 113 7.38 5.84 6.08
N HIS A 114 7.64 7.01 6.68
CA HIS A 114 6.68 8.10 6.66
C HIS A 114 6.66 8.74 5.26
N TYR A 115 5.52 8.71 4.58
CA TYR A 115 5.37 9.38 3.29
C TYR A 115 5.00 10.86 3.49
N THR A 116 6.00 11.74 3.32
CA THR A 116 5.74 13.17 3.05
C THR A 116 5.71 13.38 1.55
N ARG A 117 4.59 13.86 1.00
CA ARG A 117 4.58 14.39 -0.37
C ARG A 117 5.50 15.62 -0.37
N THR A 118 6.68 15.52 -0.98
CA THR A 118 7.55 16.69 -1.17
C THR A 118 6.75 17.75 -1.94
N PRO A 119 6.76 19.02 -1.52
CA PRO A 119 5.99 20.10 -2.15
C PRO A 119 6.37 20.32 -3.63
#